data_AF-A0A6B3H5U2-F1
#
_entry.id   AF-A0A6B3H5U2-F1
#
_cell.length_a   1.000
_cell.length_b   1.000
_cell.length_c   1.000
_cell.angle_alpha   90.00
_cell.angle_beta   90.00
_cell.angle_gamma   90.00
#
_symmetry.space_group_name_H-M   'P 1'
#
loop_
_entity.id
_entity.type
_entity.pdbx_description
1 polymer ?
#
loop_
_entity_poly.entity_id
_entity_poly.type
_entity_poly.pdbx_seq_one_letter_code
_entity_poly.pdbx_strand_id
1 'polypeptide(L)'
;RPMGKTAVRRAVAALIDRGQLAGEVFRHTVTPLYSLVPQGVAGHSTAFFDHYPEADPAHAAGRLRSAGITTPVRIRLGHQNGTAAVEARALRSQLEKSGLFRVELMEERDFTTYQKRSLRGDFDVHLFQWVPDFPDAD
;
A
#
# COMPACT_ATOMS: atom_id res chain seq x y z
N ARG A 1 -10.72 -11.32 7.94
CA ARG A 1 -10.20 -10.19 7.15
C ARG A 1 -9.07 -9.50 7.92
N PRO A 2 -7.81 -9.77 7.59
CA PRO A 2 -6.64 -9.23 8.31
C PRO A 2 -6.63 -7.69 8.36
N MET A 3 -7.03 -7.04 7.26
CA MET A 3 -7.05 -5.58 7.13
C MET A 3 -8.12 -4.85 7.96
N GLY A 4 -9.03 -5.59 8.61
CA GLY A 4 -10.00 -5.01 9.56
C GLY A 4 -9.34 -4.45 10.82
N LYS A 5 -8.12 -4.90 11.17
CA LYS A 5 -7.39 -4.44 12.35
C LYS A 5 -6.51 -3.24 12.01
N THR A 6 -6.69 -2.13 12.73
CA THR A 6 -5.87 -0.91 12.55
C THR A 6 -4.38 -1.19 12.70
N ALA A 7 -3.98 -2.07 13.62
CA ALA A 7 -2.59 -2.47 13.80
C ALA A 7 -1.98 -3.09 12.53
N VAL A 8 -2.74 -3.91 11.81
CA VAL A 8 -2.30 -4.52 10.54
C VAL A 8 -2.11 -3.46 9.46
N ARG A 9 -3.06 -2.52 9.33
CA ARG A 9 -2.95 -1.42 8.34
C ARG A 9 -1.75 -0.51 8.61
N ARG A 10 -1.50 -0.19 9.88
CA ARG A 10 -0.33 0.62 10.27
C ARG A 10 0.98 -0.13 10.09
N ALA A 11 1.00 -1.45 10.33
CA ALA A 11 2.17 -2.28 10.04
C ALA A 11 2.49 -2.34 8.54
N VAL A 12 1.47 -2.44 7.67
CA VAL A 12 1.66 -2.30 6.21
C VAL A 12 2.28 -0.94 5.88
N ALA A 13 1.70 0.16 6.38
CA ALA A 13 2.20 1.52 6.10
C ALA A 13 3.65 1.75 6.56
N ALA A 14 4.06 1.12 7.67
CA ALA A 14 5.40 1.21 8.22
C ALA A 14 6.44 0.35 7.47
N LEU A 15 6.02 -0.61 6.65
CA LEU A 15 6.95 -1.49 5.92
C LEU A 15 7.23 -1.02 4.49
N ILE A 16 6.48 -0.04 3.98
CA ILE A 16 6.60 0.41 2.59
C ILE A 16 7.69 1.47 2.48
N ASP A 17 8.75 1.14 1.76
CA ASP A 17 9.76 2.08 1.31
C ASP A 17 9.29 2.75 0.02
N ARG A 18 8.73 3.95 0.17
CA ARG A 18 8.19 4.75 -0.93
C ARG A 18 9.28 5.31 -1.84
N GLY A 19 10.46 5.61 -1.29
CA GLY A 19 11.60 6.10 -2.05
C GLY A 19 12.12 5.03 -3.00
N GLN A 20 12.24 3.79 -2.51
CA GLN A 20 12.58 2.65 -3.35
C GLN A 20 11.55 2.41 -4.45
N LEU A 21 10.25 2.46 -4.14
CA LEU A 21 9.20 2.31 -5.17
C LEU A 21 9.32 3.40 -6.24
N ALA A 22 9.46 4.66 -5.84
CA ALA A 22 9.59 5.78 -6.75
C ALA A 22 10.83 5.65 -7.66
N GLY A 23 11.95 5.20 -7.12
CA GLY A 23 13.20 5.01 -7.87
C GLY A 23 13.18 3.78 -8.78
N GLU A 24 12.81 2.61 -8.26
CA GLU A 24 12.97 1.34 -8.97
C GLU A 24 11.77 1.00 -9.87
N VAL A 25 10.54 1.24 -9.41
CA VAL A 25 9.31 0.91 -10.17
C VAL A 25 8.99 2.02 -11.15
N PHE A 26 9.04 3.27 -10.69
CA PHE A 26 8.63 4.43 -11.47
C PHE A 26 9.81 5.19 -12.08
N ARG A 27 11.07 4.77 -11.89
CA ARG A 27 12.26 5.40 -12.49
C ARG A 27 12.33 6.90 -12.24
N HIS A 28 12.03 7.33 -11.02
CA HIS A 28 12.04 8.72 -10.58
C HIS A 28 11.08 9.66 -11.33
N THR A 29 10.05 9.12 -12.00
CA THR A 29 9.01 9.95 -12.64
C THR A 29 7.89 10.37 -11.67
N VAL A 30 7.91 9.87 -10.44
CA VAL A 30 6.96 10.19 -9.37
C VAL A 30 7.70 10.56 -8.08
N THR A 31 7.02 11.30 -7.20
CA THR A 31 7.52 11.65 -5.87
C THR A 31 6.73 10.88 -4.80
N PRO A 32 7.38 10.35 -3.74
CA PRO A 32 6.68 9.78 -2.59
C PRO A 32 5.63 10.72 -2.00
N LEU A 33 4.42 10.21 -1.77
CA LEU A 33 3.31 10.97 -1.20
C LEU A 33 3.05 10.56 0.26
N TYR A 34 2.80 11.56 1.11
CA TYR A 34 2.57 11.42 2.55
C TYR A 34 1.24 12.07 3.00
N SER A 35 0.29 12.16 2.08
CA SER A 35 -1.08 12.64 2.28
C SER A 35 -2.01 11.95 1.29
N LEU A 36 -3.32 12.17 1.42
CA LEU A 36 -4.27 11.78 0.38
C LEU A 36 -4.31 12.81 -0.75
N VAL A 37 -4.23 14.10 -0.40
CA VAL A 37 -4.24 15.21 -1.37
C VAL A 37 -2.86 15.34 -2.03
N PRO A 38 -2.77 15.24 -3.38
CA PRO A 38 -1.49 15.36 -4.10
C PRO A 38 -0.82 16.72 -3.92
N GLN A 39 0.50 16.76 -4.10
CA GLN A 39 1.23 18.03 -4.14
C GLN A 39 0.73 18.89 -5.30
N GLY A 40 0.53 20.19 -5.06
CA GLY A 40 0.02 21.14 -6.05
C GLY A 40 -1.50 21.32 -6.07
N VAL A 41 -2.25 20.52 -5.29
CA VAL A 41 -3.69 20.72 -5.05
C VAL A 41 -3.88 21.45 -3.72
N ALA A 42 -4.85 22.37 -3.66
CA ALA A 42 -5.20 23.07 -2.42
C ALA A 42 -5.53 22.05 -1.32
N GLY A 43 -5.03 22.26 -0.09
CA GLY A 43 -5.21 21.29 1.01
C GLY A 43 -4.15 20.19 1.09
N HIS A 44 -3.14 20.19 0.21
CA HIS A 44 -1.97 19.33 0.37
C HIS A 44 -1.28 19.51 1.74
N SER A 45 -0.83 18.40 2.32
CA SER A 45 -0.04 18.36 3.55
C SER A 45 0.93 17.17 3.52
N THR A 46 1.73 16.98 4.57
CA THR A 46 2.61 15.81 4.74
C THR A 46 2.28 15.04 6.01
N ALA A 47 1.00 15.00 6.42
CA ALA A 47 0.55 14.47 7.71
C ALA A 47 1.00 13.02 8.02
N PHE A 48 1.31 12.20 7.02
CA PHE A 48 1.83 10.84 7.23
C PHE A 48 3.36 10.76 7.32
N PHE A 49 4.09 11.83 6.98
CA PHE A 49 5.55 11.83 6.96
C PHE A 49 6.12 11.62 8.37
N ASP A 50 5.60 12.34 9.37
CA ASP A 50 6.05 12.21 10.76
C ASP A 50 5.77 10.83 11.36
N HIS A 51 4.86 10.06 10.75
CA HIS A 51 4.49 8.71 11.21
C HIS A 51 5.22 7.60 10.48
N TYR A 52 5.57 7.80 9.20
CA TYR A 52 6.15 6.77 8.33
C TYR A 52 7.22 7.37 7.40
N PRO A 53 8.26 8.05 7.93
CA PRO A 53 9.23 8.74 7.09
C PRO A 53 10.01 7.76 6.20
N GLU A 54 10.34 6.60 6.77
CA GLU A 54 11.02 5.48 6.13
C GLU A 54 10.40 4.14 6.58
N ALA A 55 10.84 3.04 5.96
CA ALA A 55 10.38 1.71 6.34
C ALA A 55 10.99 1.29 7.70
N ASP A 56 10.14 0.95 8.66
CA ASP A 56 10.51 0.53 10.02
C ASP A 56 9.89 -0.84 10.38
N PRO A 57 10.62 -1.95 10.11
CA PRO A 57 10.18 -3.28 10.47
C PRO A 57 10.04 -3.53 11.97
N ALA A 58 10.87 -2.89 12.80
CA ALA A 58 10.82 -3.06 14.26
C ALA A 58 9.53 -2.46 14.83
N HIS A 59 9.16 -1.28 14.33
CA HIS A 59 7.90 -0.63 14.66
C HIS A 59 6.69 -1.44 14.18
N ALA A 60 6.72 -1.97 12.96
CA ALA A 60 5.67 -2.84 12.44
C ALA A 60 5.49 -4.11 13.31
N ALA A 61 6.60 -4.79 13.66
CA ALA A 61 6.59 -5.97 14.51
C ALA A 61 6.03 -5.66 15.91
N GLY A 62 6.48 -4.55 16.53
CA GLY A 62 6.01 -4.10 17.82
C GLY A 62 4.50 -3.86 17.83
N ARG A 63 3.98 -3.19 16.81
CA ARG A 63 2.53 -2.94 16.67
C ARG A 63 1.72 -4.23 16.54
N LEU A 64 2.16 -5.17 15.70
CA LEU A 64 1.47 -6.45 15.52
C LEU A 64 1.45 -7.25 16.82
N ARG A 65 2.59 -7.33 17.52
CA ARG A 65 2.72 -8.01 18.81
C ARG A 65 1.83 -7.41 19.88
N SER A 66 1.88 -6.08 20.08
CA SER A 66 1.04 -5.38 21.06
C SER A 66 -0.45 -5.52 20.80
N ALA A 67 -0.84 -5.78 19.55
CA ALA A 67 -2.23 -6.03 19.16
C ALA A 67 -2.62 -7.52 19.18
N GLY A 68 -1.74 -8.42 19.63
CA GLY A 68 -2.00 -9.86 19.68
C GLY A 68 -2.17 -10.51 18.30
N ILE A 69 -1.55 -9.95 17.26
CA ILE A 69 -1.66 -10.46 15.89
C ILE A 69 -0.61 -11.54 15.64
N THR A 70 -1.05 -12.73 15.27
CA THR A 70 -0.17 -13.82 14.83
C THR A 70 0.42 -13.53 13.45
N THR A 71 1.74 -13.63 13.35
CA THR A 71 2.50 -13.48 12.09
C THR A 71 2.94 -14.85 11.54
N PRO A 72 3.08 -15.01 10.21
CA PRO A 72 2.88 -13.99 9.18
C PRO A 72 1.39 -13.72 8.92
N VAL A 73 1.04 -12.44 8.76
CA VAL A 73 -0.30 -12.04 8.32
C VAL A 73 -0.43 -12.32 6.83
N ARG A 74 -1.33 -13.23 6.45
CA ARG A 74 -1.60 -13.55 5.05
C ARG A 74 -2.55 -12.53 4.44
N ILE A 75 -2.18 -11.92 3.31
CA ILE A 75 -3.02 -10.96 2.58
C ILE A 75 -3.04 -11.29 1.09
N ARG A 76 -4.20 -11.09 0.45
CA ARG A 76 -4.35 -11.11 -1.01
C ARG A 76 -4.25 -9.69 -1.56
N LEU A 77 -3.24 -9.43 -2.39
CA LEU A 77 -3.00 -8.14 -3.03
C LEU A 77 -3.45 -8.20 -4.50
N GLY A 78 -4.56 -7.53 -4.80
CA GLY A 78 -5.11 -7.41 -6.16
C GLY A 78 -4.38 -6.37 -6.98
N HIS A 79 -4.00 -6.70 -8.21
CA HIS A 79 -3.37 -5.75 -9.13
C HIS A 79 -3.78 -5.99 -10.58
N GLN A 80 -3.65 -4.96 -11.41
CA GLN A 80 -3.74 -5.10 -12.87
C GLN A 80 -2.38 -5.45 -13.48
N ASN A 81 -2.34 -5.64 -14.80
CA ASN A 81 -1.11 -5.86 -15.56
C ASN A 81 -0.26 -4.57 -15.71
N GLY A 82 0.87 -4.64 -16.42
CA GLY A 82 1.74 -3.48 -16.67
C GLY A 82 2.51 -3.03 -15.42
N THR A 83 2.63 -1.72 -15.21
CA THR A 83 3.36 -1.14 -14.08
C THR A 83 2.79 -1.58 -12.72
N ALA A 84 1.46 -1.74 -12.61
CA ALA A 84 0.81 -2.22 -11.40
C ALA A 84 1.30 -3.62 -10.99
N ALA A 85 1.61 -4.51 -11.95
CA ALA A 85 2.17 -5.81 -11.65
C ALA A 85 3.63 -5.73 -11.16
N VAL A 86 4.41 -4.76 -11.64
CA VAL A 86 5.77 -4.48 -11.14
C VAL A 86 5.72 -3.93 -9.71
N GLU A 87 4.86 -2.95 -9.47
CA GLU A 87 4.61 -2.38 -8.16
C GLU A 87 4.14 -3.44 -7.16
N ALA A 88 3.18 -4.28 -7.54
CA ALA A 88 2.68 -5.38 -6.71
C ALA A 88 3.79 -6.35 -6.29
N ARG A 89 4.73 -6.69 -7.19
CA ARG A 89 5.90 -7.52 -6.86
C ARG A 89 6.86 -6.81 -5.91
N ALA A 90 7.11 -5.52 -6.10
CA ALA A 90 7.96 -4.74 -5.21
C ALA A 90 7.35 -4.63 -3.80
N LEU A 91 6.05 -4.34 -3.71
CA LEU A 91 5.31 -4.30 -2.45
C LEU A 91 5.31 -5.66 -1.75
N ARG A 92 5.11 -6.77 -2.48
CA ARG A 92 5.25 -8.12 -1.92
C ARG A 92 6.64 -8.31 -1.33
N SER A 93 7.69 -7.95 -2.06
CA SER A 93 9.07 -8.07 -1.58
C SER A 93 9.28 -7.30 -0.27
N GLN A 94 8.89 -6.03 -0.22
CA GLN A 94 9.02 -5.19 0.97
C GLN A 94 8.23 -5.75 2.17
N LEU A 95 6.99 -6.18 1.96
CA LEU A 95 6.12 -6.71 3.03
C LEU A 95 6.61 -8.07 3.55
N GLU A 96 7.10 -8.94 2.67
CA GLU A 96 7.59 -10.27 3.05
C GLU A 96 9.00 -10.24 3.66
N LYS A 97 9.81 -9.19 3.41
CA LYS A 97 11.21 -9.06 3.86
C LYS A 97 11.42 -9.28 5.35
N SER A 98 10.46 -8.85 6.18
CA SER A 98 10.52 -8.98 7.64
C SER A 98 9.93 -10.28 8.18
N GLY A 99 9.28 -11.09 7.33
CA GLY A 99 8.50 -12.25 7.75
C GLY A 99 7.17 -11.92 8.45
N LEU A 100 6.84 -10.63 8.61
CA LEU A 100 5.59 -10.20 9.26
C LEU A 100 4.35 -10.45 8.40
N PHE A 101 4.52 -10.46 7.07
CA PHE A 101 3.45 -10.68 6.10
C PHE A 101 3.79 -11.81 5.13
N ARG A 102 2.74 -12.39 4.55
CA ARG A 102 2.79 -13.28 3.38
C ARG A 102 1.78 -12.76 2.36
N VAL A 103 2.23 -12.46 1.15
CA VAL A 103 1.43 -11.79 0.13
C VAL A 103 1.15 -12.74 -1.03
N GLU A 104 -0.14 -12.98 -1.28
CA GLU A 104 -0.62 -13.63 -2.49
C GLU A 104 -0.98 -12.54 -3.52
N LEU A 105 -0.33 -12.57 -4.69
CA LEU A 105 -0.61 -11.64 -5.77
C LEU A 105 -1.78 -12.16 -6.61
N MET A 106 -2.82 -11.34 -6.75
CA MET A 106 -4.01 -11.67 -7.51
C MET A 106 -4.11 -10.75 -8.73
N GLU A 107 -3.64 -11.22 -9.88
CA GLU A 107 -3.78 -10.48 -11.14
C GLU A 107 -5.23 -10.53 -11.64
N GLU A 108 -5.75 -9.38 -12.08
CA GLU A 108 -6.99 -9.27 -12.86
C GLU A 108 -6.77 -8.26 -13.99
N ARG A 109 -6.93 -8.69 -15.24
CA ARG A 109 -6.63 -7.87 -16.41
C ARG A 109 -7.82 -7.04 -16.83
N ASP A 110 -9.03 -7.55 -16.68
CA ASP A 110 -10.24 -6.82 -17.04
C ASP A 110 -10.55 -5.78 -15.96
N PHE A 111 -10.54 -4.50 -16.33
CA PHE A 111 -10.72 -3.39 -15.39
C PHE A 111 -12.11 -3.40 -14.73
N THR A 112 -13.15 -3.78 -15.46
CA THR A 112 -14.51 -3.85 -14.92
C THR A 112 -14.62 -4.95 -13.87
N THR A 113 -14.04 -6.11 -14.15
CA THR A 113 -13.98 -7.24 -13.23
C THR A 113 -13.10 -6.89 -12.02
N TYR A 114 -11.97 -6.23 -12.23
CA TYR A 114 -11.09 -5.78 -11.14
C TYR A 114 -11.81 -4.88 -10.14
N GLN A 115 -12.56 -3.89 -10.63
CA GLN A 115 -13.36 -3.00 -9.78
C GLN A 115 -14.44 -3.78 -9.01
N LYS A 116 -15.20 -4.66 -9.70
CA LYS A 116 -16.23 -5.49 -9.06
C LYS A 116 -15.65 -6.39 -7.95
N ARG A 117 -14.49 -7.02 -8.21
CA ARG A 117 -13.77 -7.86 -7.24
C ARG A 117 -13.27 -7.04 -6.05
N SER A 118 -12.74 -5.85 -6.30
CA SER A 118 -12.26 -4.93 -5.27
C SER A 118 -13.41 -4.50 -4.34
N LEU A 119 -14.55 -4.08 -4.89
CA LEU A 119 -15.73 -3.68 -4.13
C LEU A 119 -16.36 -4.83 -3.33
N ARG A 120 -16.33 -6.05 -3.86
CA ARG A 120 -16.82 -7.26 -3.17
C ARG A 120 -15.89 -7.72 -2.02
N GLY A 121 -14.66 -7.22 -1.98
CA GLY A 121 -13.65 -7.63 -0.99
C GLY A 121 -12.99 -8.98 -1.32
N ASP A 122 -12.91 -9.32 -2.61
CA ASP A 122 -12.16 -10.49 -3.07
C ASP A 122 -10.65 -10.32 -2.85
N PHE A 123 -10.18 -9.08 -2.76
CA PHE A 123 -8.82 -8.73 -2.36
C PHE A 123 -8.82 -8.18 -0.93
N ASP A 124 -7.79 -8.50 -0.15
CA ASP A 124 -7.60 -7.87 1.16
C ASP A 124 -7.01 -6.46 1.01
N VAL A 125 -6.17 -6.27 -0.02
CA VAL A 125 -5.57 -5.01 -0.46
C VAL A 125 -5.62 -4.97 -1.98
N HIS A 126 -5.83 -3.82 -2.60
CA HIS A 126 -5.77 -3.69 -4.05
C HIS A 126 -5.05 -2.39 -4.43
N LEU A 127 -4.29 -2.40 -5.52
CA LEU A 127 -3.67 -1.19 -6.05
C LEU A 127 -4.74 -0.28 -6.65
N PHE A 128 -4.65 0.99 -6.31
CA PHE A 128 -5.61 2.00 -6.73
C PHE A 128 -4.87 3.25 -7.16
N GLN A 129 -5.37 3.88 -8.21
CA GLN A 129 -4.90 5.17 -8.69
C GLN A 129 -6.12 6.08 -8.78
N TRP A 130 -5.97 7.31 -8.31
CA TRP A 130 -6.99 8.34 -8.36
C TRP A 130 -6.37 9.60 -8.94
N VAL A 131 -7.12 10.25 -9.81
CA VAL A 131 -6.79 11.58 -10.34
C VAL A 131 -7.93 12.50 -9.94
N PRO A 132 -7.66 13.76 -9.57
CA PRO A 132 -8.72 14.72 -9.29
C PRO A 132 -9.67 14.87 -10.48
N ASP A 133 -10.97 14.76 -10.21
CA ASP A 133 -12.01 15.14 -11.17
C ASP A 133 -12.05 16.67 -11.34
N PHE A 134 -11.78 17.40 -10.24
CA PHE A 134 -11.62 18.86 -10.17
C PHE A 134 -10.39 19.21 -9.33
N PRO A 135 -9.75 20.38 -9.54
CA PRO A 135 -8.55 20.77 -8.79
C PRO A 135 -8.87 21.29 -7.37
N ASP A 136 -9.69 20.55 -6.64
CA ASP A 136 -10.06 20.75 -5.24
C ASP A 136 -9.81 19.47 -4.44
N ALA A 137 -10.04 19.53 -3.12
CA ALA A 137 -9.73 18.47 -2.18
C ALA A 137 -10.95 17.71 -1.66
N ASP A 138 -12.13 18.01 -2.21
CA ASP A 138 -13.44 17.57 -1.70
C ASP A 138 -13.95 16.28 -2.35
#